data_AF-A0A8J6L0P8-F1
#
_entry.id   AF-A0A8J6L0P8-F1
#
_cell.length_a   1.000
_cell.length_b   1.000
_cell.length_c   1.000
_cell.angle_alpha   90.00
_cell.angle_beta   90.00
_cell.angle_gamma   90.00
#
_symmetry.space_group_name_H-M   'P 1'
#
loop_
_entity.id
_entity.type
_entity.pdbx_description
1 polymer ?
#
loop_
_entity_poly.entity_id
_entity_poly.type
_entity_poly.pdbx_seq_one_letter_code
_entity_poly.pdbx_strand_id
1 'polypeptide(L)'
;MASVQALGRLVLYVVMKGEIPFETLTAENNIKVAEKSQDEETKDLICCLFSPGENVMNCLKDLLGHPFFWTWENRYRALRDLGNESDIKTRNNESKILKRLNSRTPEPSRSFYQWKSKIDQNVMKHMNNKTKFPYENTVGDLLRFIRNMGEHINDNNSRRVKKTIGDPSRYFQETFPDLVIYVYKKLKDTKYRKHFPQTQSSLSVPEAAGPMDLRS
;
A
#
# COMPACT_ATOMS: atom_id res chain seq x y z
N MET A 1 18.39 18.49 -3.45
CA MET A 1 17.10 18.58 -4.16
C MET A 1 17.17 17.94 -5.55
N ALA A 2 18.03 18.41 -6.47
CA ALA A 2 18.12 17.88 -7.83
C ALA A 2 18.35 16.36 -7.91
N SER A 3 19.25 15.79 -7.09
CA SER A 3 19.53 14.35 -7.09
C SER A 3 18.34 13.48 -6.65
N VAL A 4 17.49 13.97 -5.76
CA VAL A 4 16.30 13.24 -5.28
C VAL A 4 15.19 13.28 -6.33
N GLN A 5 15.05 14.42 -7.01
CA GLN A 5 14.11 14.56 -8.12
C GLN A 5 14.53 13.73 -9.35
N ALA A 6 15.83 13.57 -9.59
CA ALA A 6 16.34 12.64 -10.59
C ALA A 6 16.02 11.19 -10.19
N LEU A 7 16.16 10.82 -8.91
CA LEU A 7 15.76 9.50 -8.41
C LEU A 7 14.27 9.22 -8.61
N GLY A 8 13.38 10.19 -8.38
CA GLY A 8 11.95 10.04 -8.65
C GLY A 8 11.64 9.74 -10.13
N ARG A 9 12.34 10.41 -11.05
CA ARG A 9 12.23 10.10 -12.50
C ARG A 9 12.79 8.73 -12.84
N LEU A 10 13.88 8.34 -12.20
CA LEU A 10 14.52 7.04 -12.41
C LEU A 10 13.60 5.90 -11.95
N VAL A 11 12.90 6.07 -10.82
CA VAL A 11 11.86 5.13 -10.37
C VAL A 11 10.82 4.91 -11.46
N LEU A 12 10.26 5.99 -12.03
CA LEU A 12 9.27 5.87 -13.10
C LEU A 12 9.84 5.16 -14.33
N TYR A 13 11.04 5.57 -14.78
CA TYR A 13 11.71 4.97 -15.93
C TYR A 13 11.85 3.46 -15.79
N VAL A 14 12.29 2.99 -14.61
CA VAL A 14 12.45 1.55 -14.32
C VAL A 14 11.10 0.84 -14.28
N VAL A 15 10.09 1.42 -13.62
CA VAL A 15 8.73 0.84 -13.55
C VAL A 15 8.11 0.70 -14.94
N MET A 16 8.31 1.71 -15.79
CA MET A 16 7.86 1.71 -17.19
C MET A 16 8.79 0.92 -18.12
N LYS A 17 9.79 0.22 -17.59
CA LYS A 17 10.73 -0.62 -18.36
C LYS A 17 11.42 0.12 -19.52
N GLY A 18 11.65 1.43 -19.35
CA GLY A 18 12.26 2.27 -20.35
C GLY A 18 11.39 2.61 -21.57
N GLU A 19 10.07 2.36 -21.52
CA GLU A 19 9.14 2.73 -22.60
C GLU A 19 9.11 4.25 -22.88
N ILE A 20 9.34 5.07 -21.84
CA ILE A 20 9.55 6.51 -21.99
C ILE A 20 11.04 6.81 -21.84
N PRO A 21 11.70 7.46 -22.83
CA PRO A 21 13.08 7.88 -22.71
C PRO A 21 13.32 8.74 -21.48
N PHE A 22 14.44 8.51 -20.79
CA PHE A 22 14.74 9.21 -19.54
C PHE A 22 14.87 10.72 -19.75
N GLU A 23 15.42 11.14 -20.89
CA GLU A 23 15.57 12.54 -21.31
C GLU A 23 14.21 13.24 -21.38
N THR A 24 13.18 12.56 -21.89
CA THR A 24 11.80 13.07 -21.92
C THR A 24 11.28 13.31 -20.50
N LEU A 25 11.54 12.39 -19.56
CA LEU A 25 11.14 12.57 -18.16
C LEU A 25 11.88 13.73 -17.49
N THR A 26 13.14 13.98 -17.84
CA THR A 26 13.91 15.11 -17.29
C THR A 26 13.42 16.47 -17.76
N ALA A 27 12.92 16.57 -19.00
CA ALA A 27 12.37 17.80 -19.57
C ALA A 27 10.96 18.13 -19.05
N GLU A 28 10.24 17.15 -18.51
CA GLU A 28 8.91 17.33 -17.97
C GLU A 28 8.88 17.82 -16.52
N ASN A 29 7.83 18.56 -16.17
CA ASN A 29 7.60 19.02 -14.80
C ASN A 29 7.24 17.83 -13.88
N ASN A 30 7.52 17.98 -12.58
CA ASN A 30 7.34 16.91 -11.59
C ASN A 30 5.89 16.38 -11.52
N ILE A 31 4.89 17.25 -11.69
CA ILE A 31 3.47 16.86 -11.61
C ILE A 31 3.11 15.92 -12.75
N LYS A 32 3.45 16.30 -14.00
CA LYS A 32 3.21 15.49 -15.20
C LYS A 32 3.94 14.16 -15.15
N VAL A 33 5.18 14.15 -14.63
CA VAL A 33 5.92 12.89 -14.44
C VAL A 33 5.19 11.98 -13.46
N ALA A 34 4.75 12.49 -12.30
CA ALA A 34 4.03 11.67 -11.32
C ALA A 34 2.70 11.13 -11.88
N GLU A 35 1.99 11.90 -12.70
CA GLU A 35 0.73 11.51 -13.34
C GLU A 35 0.85 10.36 -14.35
N LYS A 36 2.05 10.09 -14.87
CA LYS A 36 2.31 8.94 -15.77
C LYS A 36 2.41 7.60 -15.03
N SER A 37 2.43 7.60 -13.69
CA SER A 37 2.51 6.37 -12.89
C SER A 37 1.27 5.50 -13.09
N GLN A 38 1.47 4.20 -13.30
CA GLN A 38 0.38 3.23 -13.55
C GLN A 38 -0.28 2.72 -12.26
N ASP A 39 0.38 2.88 -11.12
CA ASP A 39 -0.10 2.46 -9.80
C ASP A 39 0.11 3.55 -8.74
N GLU A 40 -0.69 3.47 -7.68
CA GLU A 40 -0.71 4.47 -6.61
C GLU A 40 0.56 4.41 -5.75
N GLU A 41 1.22 3.26 -5.62
CA GLU A 41 2.46 3.17 -4.85
C GLU A 41 3.63 3.87 -5.54
N THR A 42 3.78 3.69 -6.85
CA THR A 42 4.78 4.40 -7.67
C THR A 42 4.50 5.89 -7.63
N LYS A 43 3.25 6.30 -7.86
CA LYS A 43 2.84 7.71 -7.83
C LYS A 43 3.17 8.36 -6.50
N ASP A 44 2.86 7.69 -5.39
CA ASP A 44 3.11 8.24 -4.05
C ASP A 44 4.60 8.36 -3.74
N LEU A 45 5.38 7.31 -4.03
CA LEU A 45 6.83 7.31 -3.83
C LEU A 45 7.49 8.47 -4.59
N ILE A 46 7.14 8.63 -5.87
CA ILE A 46 7.70 9.68 -6.72
C ILE A 46 7.29 11.07 -6.21
N CYS A 47 6.04 11.26 -5.81
CA CYS A 47 5.60 12.52 -5.19
C CYS A 47 6.43 12.85 -3.94
N CYS A 48 6.72 11.87 -3.09
CA CYS A 48 7.61 12.07 -1.93
C CYS A 48 9.04 12.43 -2.34
N LEU A 49 9.59 11.83 -3.39
CA LEU A 49 10.92 12.14 -3.92
C LEU A 49 11.00 13.51 -4.62
N PHE A 50 9.88 14.02 -5.13
CA PHE A 50 9.83 15.34 -5.76
C PHE A 50 9.76 16.50 -4.77
N SER A 51 9.23 16.22 -3.57
CA SER A 51 9.09 17.18 -2.48
C SER A 51 9.66 16.60 -1.18
N PRO A 52 10.97 16.27 -1.13
CA PRO A 52 11.57 15.80 0.10
C PRO A 52 11.55 16.95 1.11
N GLY A 53 11.09 16.69 2.33
CA GLY A 53 11.07 17.70 3.40
C GLY A 53 12.47 18.18 3.79
N GLU A 54 12.58 18.97 4.86
CA GLU A 54 13.84 19.60 5.28
C GLU A 54 14.99 18.59 5.50
N ASN A 55 14.68 17.39 5.99
CA ASN A 55 15.66 16.33 6.21
C ASN A 55 15.59 15.25 5.12
N VAL A 56 16.24 15.52 4.00
CA VAL A 56 16.30 14.63 2.83
C VAL A 56 16.84 13.24 3.17
N MET A 57 17.86 13.13 4.02
CA MET A 57 18.49 11.84 4.35
C MET A 57 17.53 10.95 5.14
N ASN A 58 16.84 11.51 6.13
CA ASN A 58 15.82 10.78 6.88
C ASN A 58 14.64 10.41 5.97
N CYS A 59 14.23 11.32 5.08
CA CYS A 59 13.20 11.03 4.07
C CYS A 59 13.56 9.80 3.24
N LEU A 60 14.79 9.69 2.72
CA LEU A 60 15.21 8.53 1.94
C LEU A 60 15.21 7.22 2.76
N LYS A 61 15.69 7.27 4.01
CA LYS A 61 15.64 6.09 4.91
C LYS A 61 14.20 5.66 5.19
N ASP A 62 13.30 6.60 5.42
CA ASP A 62 11.88 6.32 5.68
C ASP A 62 11.19 5.73 4.44
N LEU A 63 11.58 6.18 3.24
CA LEU A 63 11.04 5.68 1.98
C LEU A 63 11.44 4.24 1.67
N LEU A 64 12.50 3.69 2.27
CA LEU A 64 12.79 2.25 2.14
C LEU A 64 11.66 1.39 2.74
N GLY A 65 10.92 1.91 3.73
CA GLY A 65 9.73 1.27 4.28
C GLY A 65 8.43 1.57 3.51
N HIS A 66 8.51 2.21 2.33
CA HIS A 66 7.35 2.60 1.55
C HIS A 66 6.65 1.38 0.89
N PRO A 67 5.30 1.37 0.76
CA PRO A 67 4.56 0.26 0.16
C PRO A 67 4.95 -0.11 -1.28
N PHE A 68 5.58 0.81 -2.00
CA PHE A 68 6.21 0.52 -3.30
C PHE A 68 7.14 -0.70 -3.23
N PHE A 69 7.93 -0.83 -2.14
CA PHE A 69 8.87 -1.93 -1.96
C PHE A 69 8.25 -3.19 -1.34
N TRP A 70 6.97 -3.17 -1.01
CA TRP A 70 6.29 -4.33 -0.44
C TRP A 70 5.80 -5.24 -1.55
N THR A 71 6.06 -6.55 -1.42
CA THR A 71 5.41 -7.56 -2.28
C THR A 71 3.90 -7.53 -2.09
N TRP A 72 3.16 -8.06 -3.07
CA TRP A 72 1.70 -8.11 -3.03
C TRP A 72 1.19 -8.86 -1.79
N GLU A 73 1.87 -9.94 -1.41
CA GLU A 73 1.58 -10.73 -0.21
C GLU A 73 1.84 -9.93 1.07
N ASN A 74 2.92 -9.14 1.11
CA ASN A 74 3.24 -8.29 2.25
C ASN A 74 2.21 -7.15 2.42
N ARG A 75 1.76 -6.54 1.32
CA ARG A 75 0.65 -5.56 1.33
C ARG A 75 -0.63 -6.20 1.86
N TYR A 76 -0.98 -7.36 1.34
CA TYR A 76 -2.16 -8.12 1.79
C TYR A 76 -2.08 -8.50 3.27
N ARG A 77 -0.92 -9.01 3.73
CA ARG A 77 -0.69 -9.34 5.14
C ARG A 77 -0.87 -8.13 6.04
N ALA A 78 -0.30 -6.97 5.70
CA ALA A 78 -0.45 -5.76 6.48
C ALA A 78 -1.93 -5.34 6.62
N LEU A 79 -2.72 -5.42 5.56
CA LEU A 79 -4.16 -5.13 5.60
C LEU A 79 -4.92 -6.14 6.49
N ARG A 80 -4.58 -7.43 6.42
CA ARG A 80 -5.17 -8.47 7.28
C ARG A 80 -4.84 -8.26 8.75
N ASP A 81 -3.58 -7.99 9.06
CA ASP A 81 -3.11 -7.82 10.45
C ASP A 81 -3.75 -6.59 11.09
N LEU A 82 -3.88 -5.50 10.34
CA LEU A 82 -4.68 -4.34 10.74
C LEU A 82 -6.15 -4.70 10.93
N GLY A 83 -6.75 -5.43 9.99
CA GLY A 83 -8.12 -5.92 10.12
C GLY A 83 -8.35 -6.86 11.31
N ASN A 84 -7.27 -7.39 11.91
CA ASN A 84 -7.29 -8.24 13.09
C ASN A 84 -7.17 -7.46 14.42
N GLU A 85 -6.88 -6.16 14.38
CA GLU A 85 -6.88 -5.30 15.58
C GLU A 85 -8.26 -5.35 16.26
N SER A 86 -8.26 -5.46 17.59
CA SER A 86 -9.48 -5.67 18.37
C SER A 86 -10.52 -4.58 18.13
N ASP A 87 -10.06 -3.32 18.08
CA ASP A 87 -10.89 -2.15 17.84
C ASP A 87 -11.56 -2.16 16.45
N ILE A 88 -10.90 -2.72 15.44
CA ILE A 88 -11.49 -2.90 14.10
C ILE A 88 -12.51 -4.04 14.13
N LYS A 89 -12.17 -5.17 14.75
CA LYS A 89 -13.06 -6.34 14.84
C LYS A 89 -14.39 -6.03 15.53
N THR A 90 -14.36 -5.23 16.59
CA THR A 90 -15.53 -4.86 17.39
C THR A 90 -16.19 -3.55 16.95
N ARG A 91 -15.66 -2.88 15.91
CA ARG A 91 -16.12 -1.57 15.45
C ARG A 91 -16.15 -0.53 16.59
N ASN A 92 -15.07 -0.46 17.36
CA ASN A 92 -14.90 0.54 18.41
C ASN A 92 -14.64 1.93 17.79
N ASN A 93 -15.71 2.65 17.41
CA ASN A 93 -15.64 3.95 16.73
C ASN A 93 -14.89 5.03 17.53
N GLU A 94 -14.74 4.85 18.85
CA GLU A 94 -13.98 5.76 19.70
C GLU A 94 -12.47 5.52 19.68
N SER A 95 -12.04 4.36 19.16
CA SER A 95 -10.65 3.96 19.08
C SER A 95 -9.80 4.90 18.22
N LYS A 96 -8.53 5.03 18.59
CA LYS A 96 -7.57 5.87 17.85
C LYS A 96 -7.37 5.40 16.41
N ILE A 97 -7.47 4.10 16.13
CA ILE A 97 -7.28 3.55 14.78
C ILE A 97 -8.45 3.89 13.88
N LEU A 98 -9.70 3.65 14.33
CA LEU A 98 -10.88 3.95 13.52
C LEU A 98 -11.08 5.45 13.35
N LYS A 99 -10.83 6.27 14.38
CA LYS A 99 -10.82 7.73 14.24
C LYS A 99 -9.83 8.19 13.16
N ARG A 100 -8.62 7.62 13.09
CA ARG A 100 -7.62 7.99 12.06
C ARG A 100 -8.01 7.53 10.66
N LEU A 101 -8.47 6.29 10.52
CA LEU A 101 -8.91 5.72 9.25
C LEU A 101 -10.18 6.38 8.72
N ASN A 102 -11.02 6.96 9.59
CA ASN A 102 -12.26 7.63 9.22
C ASN A 102 -12.19 9.17 9.34
N SER A 103 -11.03 9.77 9.69
CA SER A 103 -10.92 11.20 10.04
C SER A 103 -11.21 12.18 8.89
N ARG A 104 -11.38 11.65 7.68
CA ARG A 104 -12.02 12.32 6.57
C ARG A 104 -12.89 11.24 5.95
N THR A 105 -14.20 11.49 5.82
CA THR A 105 -15.11 10.63 5.06
C THR A 105 -14.37 10.19 3.80
N PRO A 106 -14.32 8.90 3.45
CA PRO A 106 -13.69 8.52 2.20
C PRO A 106 -14.31 9.39 1.11
N GLU A 107 -13.46 10.15 0.42
CA GLU A 107 -13.91 11.05 -0.63
C GLU A 107 -14.55 10.16 -1.73
N PRO A 108 -15.60 10.61 -2.44
CA PRO A 108 -16.19 9.83 -3.53
C PRO A 108 -15.18 9.37 -4.58
N SER A 109 -14.02 10.04 -4.67
CA SER A 109 -12.88 9.69 -5.51
C SER A 109 -12.14 8.40 -5.09
N ARG A 110 -12.27 7.95 -3.84
CA ARG A 110 -11.57 6.77 -3.32
C ARG A 110 -12.20 5.49 -3.83
N SER A 111 -11.36 4.54 -4.26
CA SER A 111 -11.85 3.27 -4.81
C SER A 111 -12.71 2.49 -3.82
N PHE A 112 -12.53 2.70 -2.52
CA PHE A 112 -13.23 1.98 -1.45
C PHE A 112 -14.37 2.77 -0.79
N TYR A 113 -14.82 3.91 -1.34
CA TYR A 113 -15.91 4.72 -0.76
C TYR A 113 -17.21 3.91 -0.53
N GLN A 114 -17.62 3.14 -1.53
CA GLN A 114 -18.75 2.20 -1.45
C GLN A 114 -18.29 0.77 -1.72
N TRP A 115 -17.20 0.35 -1.07
CA TRP A 115 -16.51 -0.89 -1.39
C TRP A 115 -17.41 -2.13 -1.44
N LYS A 116 -18.50 -2.17 -0.66
CA LYS A 116 -19.45 -3.30 -0.68
C LYS A 116 -20.06 -3.56 -2.05
N SER A 117 -20.33 -2.52 -2.85
CA SER A 117 -20.90 -2.68 -4.18
C SER A 117 -19.89 -3.20 -5.20
N LYS A 118 -18.59 -3.14 -4.87
CA LYS A 118 -17.50 -3.66 -5.70
C LYS A 118 -17.16 -5.13 -5.41
N ILE A 119 -17.77 -5.72 -4.39
CA ILE A 119 -17.59 -7.14 -4.06
C ILE A 119 -18.72 -7.94 -4.68
N ASP A 120 -18.39 -9.09 -5.28
CA ASP A 120 -19.38 -10.03 -5.80
C ASP A 120 -20.45 -10.38 -4.75
N GLN A 121 -21.70 -10.39 -5.18
CA GLN A 121 -22.85 -10.55 -4.28
C GLN A 121 -22.83 -11.91 -3.54
N ASN A 122 -22.37 -12.98 -4.20
CA ASN A 122 -22.27 -14.29 -3.57
C ASN A 122 -21.16 -14.33 -2.53
N VAL A 123 -20.03 -13.69 -2.83
CA VAL A 123 -18.94 -13.50 -1.86
C VAL A 123 -19.43 -12.70 -0.65
N MET A 124 -20.07 -11.55 -0.88
CA MET A 124 -20.59 -10.70 0.19
C MET A 124 -21.62 -11.44 1.05
N LYS A 125 -22.55 -12.18 0.43
CA LYS A 125 -23.55 -13.00 1.15
C LYS A 125 -22.88 -14.09 1.99
N HIS A 126 -21.89 -14.80 1.42
CA HIS A 126 -21.14 -15.82 2.15
C HIS A 126 -20.44 -15.23 3.37
N MET A 127 -19.74 -14.10 3.21
CA MET A 127 -19.01 -13.47 4.30
C MET A 127 -19.94 -12.88 5.36
N ASN A 128 -21.10 -12.34 4.98
CA ASN A 128 -22.11 -11.88 5.94
C ASN A 128 -22.60 -13.01 6.86
N ASN A 129 -22.69 -14.25 6.35
CA ASN A 129 -23.06 -15.42 7.17
C ASN A 129 -21.93 -15.87 8.12
N LYS A 130 -20.70 -15.37 7.94
CA LYS A 130 -19.51 -15.72 8.72
C LYS A 130 -19.13 -14.67 9.75
N THR A 131 -19.81 -13.52 9.76
CA THR A 131 -19.57 -12.42 10.70
C THR A 131 -20.73 -12.27 11.67
N LYS A 132 -20.45 -11.74 12.87
CA LYS A 132 -21.47 -11.49 13.90
C LYS A 132 -22.48 -10.40 13.50
N PHE A 133 -22.04 -9.46 12.67
CA PHE A 133 -22.86 -8.34 12.22
C PHE A 133 -22.46 -7.91 10.80
N PRO A 134 -23.41 -7.40 10.01
CA PRO A 134 -23.15 -7.00 8.63
C PRO A 134 -22.06 -5.94 8.49
N TYR A 135 -21.39 -5.96 7.34
CA TYR A 135 -20.40 -4.95 6.99
C TYR A 135 -21.04 -3.61 6.62
N GLU A 136 -20.38 -2.51 6.97
CA GLU A 136 -20.69 -1.13 6.58
C GLU A 136 -19.64 -0.59 5.59
N ASN A 137 -19.99 0.44 4.83
CA ASN A 137 -19.07 1.12 3.90
C ASN A 137 -18.08 2.03 4.66
N THR A 138 -17.29 1.44 5.57
CA THR A 138 -16.19 2.12 6.27
C THR A 138 -14.87 1.43 5.95
N VAL A 139 -13.75 2.17 6.08
CA VAL A 139 -12.41 1.61 5.87
C VAL A 139 -12.11 0.50 6.89
N GLY A 140 -12.54 0.70 8.14
CA GLY A 140 -12.40 -0.32 9.19
C GLY A 140 -13.11 -1.62 8.83
N ASP A 141 -14.34 -1.55 8.32
CA ASP A 141 -15.08 -2.74 7.92
C ASP A 141 -14.52 -3.40 6.65
N LEU A 142 -13.93 -2.64 5.74
CA LEU A 142 -13.18 -3.20 4.61
C LEU A 142 -11.95 -4.00 5.10
N LEU A 143 -11.16 -3.45 6.03
CA LEU A 143 -10.03 -4.17 6.63
C LEU A 143 -10.49 -5.43 7.37
N ARG A 144 -11.59 -5.33 8.13
CA ARG A 144 -12.22 -6.48 8.79
C ARG A 144 -12.69 -7.53 7.79
N PHE A 145 -13.25 -7.11 6.66
CA PHE A 145 -13.65 -8.00 5.57
C PHE A 145 -12.45 -8.71 4.96
N ILE A 146 -11.37 -7.99 4.61
CA ILE A 146 -10.12 -8.54 4.07
C ILE A 146 -9.52 -9.59 5.03
N ARG A 147 -9.47 -9.26 6.32
CA ARG A 147 -9.03 -10.21 7.37
C ARG A 147 -9.90 -11.45 7.40
N ASN A 148 -11.22 -11.31 7.49
CA ASN A 148 -12.14 -12.43 7.55
C ASN A 148 -12.09 -13.29 6.28
N MET A 149 -11.90 -12.66 5.12
CA MET A 149 -11.70 -13.38 3.86
C MET A 149 -10.46 -14.26 3.95
N GLY A 150 -9.33 -13.74 4.45
CA GLY A 150 -8.12 -14.54 4.62
C GLY A 150 -8.27 -15.74 5.56
N GLU A 151 -9.11 -15.62 6.59
CA GLU A 151 -9.41 -16.74 7.50
C GLU A 151 -10.32 -17.81 6.86
N HIS A 152 -11.36 -17.38 6.14
CA HIS A 152 -12.42 -18.27 5.66
C HIS A 152 -12.29 -18.68 4.20
N ILE A 153 -11.36 -18.08 3.45
CA ILE A 153 -11.19 -18.41 2.05
C ILE A 153 -10.90 -19.88 1.88
N ASN A 154 -10.24 -20.55 2.84
CA ASN A 154 -9.90 -21.96 2.78
C ASN A 154 -10.97 -22.95 3.29
N ASP A 155 -12.10 -22.49 3.81
CA ASP A 155 -13.18 -23.34 4.30
C ASP A 155 -13.73 -24.32 3.23
N ASN A 156 -14.18 -25.51 3.63
CA ASN A 156 -14.74 -26.52 2.70
C ASN A 156 -15.94 -26.00 1.88
N ASN A 157 -16.72 -25.06 2.43
CA ASN A 157 -17.90 -24.48 1.79
C ASN A 157 -17.61 -23.19 1.00
N SER A 158 -16.35 -22.84 0.77
CA SER A 158 -15.93 -21.60 0.10
C SER A 158 -15.56 -21.78 -1.38
N ARG A 159 -15.76 -22.96 -1.99
CA ARG A 159 -15.28 -23.24 -3.37
C ARG A 159 -15.69 -22.18 -4.40
N ARG A 160 -16.95 -21.70 -4.34
CA ARG A 160 -17.43 -20.60 -5.22
C ARG A 160 -16.73 -19.27 -4.91
N VAL A 161 -16.54 -18.95 -3.62
CA VAL A 161 -15.82 -17.76 -3.16
C VAL A 161 -14.36 -17.80 -3.61
N LYS A 162 -13.66 -18.93 -3.44
CA LYS A 162 -12.29 -19.14 -3.92
C LYS A 162 -12.20 -18.90 -5.43
N LYS A 163 -13.14 -19.42 -6.21
CA LYS A 163 -13.14 -19.24 -7.67
C LYS A 163 -13.32 -17.78 -8.07
N THR A 164 -14.17 -17.04 -7.36
CA THR A 164 -14.41 -15.61 -7.64
C THR A 164 -13.23 -14.73 -7.21
N ILE A 165 -12.67 -14.99 -6.02
CA ILE A 165 -11.56 -14.18 -5.48
C ILE A 165 -10.23 -14.53 -6.15
N GLY A 166 -9.99 -15.79 -6.49
CA GLY A 166 -8.69 -16.24 -6.97
C GLY A 166 -7.61 -16.03 -5.91
N ASP A 167 -6.52 -15.34 -6.27
CA ASP A 167 -5.53 -14.85 -5.32
C ASP A 167 -6.05 -13.60 -4.59
N PRO A 168 -6.29 -13.64 -3.27
CA PRO A 168 -6.74 -12.49 -2.51
C PRO A 168 -5.79 -11.30 -2.56
N SER A 169 -4.47 -11.56 -2.62
CA SER A 169 -3.47 -10.50 -2.60
C SER A 169 -3.63 -9.59 -3.82
N ARG A 170 -3.89 -10.23 -4.97
CA ARG A 170 -4.18 -9.59 -6.24
C ARG A 170 -5.57 -8.99 -6.31
N TYR A 171 -6.59 -9.76 -5.95
CA TYR A 171 -7.99 -9.32 -6.00
C TYR A 171 -8.21 -7.99 -5.28
N PHE A 172 -7.73 -7.86 -4.04
CA PHE A 172 -7.99 -6.65 -3.25
C PHE A 172 -7.19 -5.43 -3.75
N GLN A 173 -5.98 -5.64 -4.27
CA GLN A 173 -5.18 -4.54 -4.84
C GLN A 173 -5.76 -4.06 -6.18
N GLU A 174 -6.23 -4.97 -7.04
CA GLU A 174 -6.87 -4.58 -8.30
C GLU A 174 -8.25 -3.92 -8.05
N THR A 175 -9.02 -4.41 -7.07
CA THR A 175 -10.33 -3.83 -6.74
C THR A 175 -10.22 -2.48 -6.03
N PHE A 176 -9.19 -2.32 -5.18
CA PHE A 176 -8.98 -1.14 -4.35
C PHE A 176 -7.54 -0.60 -4.43
N PRO A 177 -7.11 -0.06 -5.59
CA PRO A 177 -5.71 0.27 -5.86
C PRO A 177 -5.10 1.32 -4.93
N ASP A 178 -5.92 2.20 -4.35
CA ASP A 178 -5.43 3.27 -3.46
C ASP A 178 -5.53 2.90 -1.96
N LEU A 179 -6.00 1.71 -1.61
CA LEU A 179 -6.22 1.30 -0.21
C LEU A 179 -4.92 1.17 0.59
N VAL A 180 -3.89 0.53 0.01
CA VAL A 180 -2.62 0.26 0.70
C VAL A 180 -1.94 1.57 1.07
N ILE A 181 -1.77 2.47 0.11
CA ILE A 181 -1.19 3.81 0.34
C ILE A 181 -2.02 4.62 1.33
N TYR A 182 -3.36 4.57 1.22
CA TYR A 182 -4.24 5.26 2.17
C TYR A 182 -3.97 4.81 3.62
N VAL A 183 -3.99 3.50 3.87
CA VAL A 183 -3.77 2.92 5.19
C VAL A 183 -2.36 3.21 5.70
N TYR A 184 -1.35 3.07 4.83
CA TYR A 184 0.04 3.40 5.14
C TYR A 184 0.16 4.85 5.63
N LYS A 185 -0.30 5.83 4.86
CA LYS A 185 -0.23 7.26 5.23
C LYS A 185 -0.94 7.57 6.54
N LYS A 186 -2.07 6.92 6.82
CA LYS A 186 -2.85 7.16 8.05
C LYS A 186 -2.18 6.61 9.30
N LEU A 187 -1.37 5.55 9.18
CA LEU A 187 -0.90 4.76 10.32
C LEU A 187 0.62 4.67 10.47
N LYS A 188 1.42 5.10 9.48
CA LYS A 188 2.90 4.98 9.50
C LYS A 188 3.59 5.63 10.69
N ASP A 189 3.00 6.69 11.25
CA ASP A 189 3.53 7.46 12.39
C ASP A 189 2.78 7.14 13.69
N THR A 190 2.29 5.90 13.82
CA THR A 190 1.51 5.45 14.97
C THR A 190 1.99 4.09 15.46
N LYS A 191 1.52 3.67 16.65
CA LYS A 191 1.77 2.32 17.18
C LYS A 191 1.33 1.17 16.25
N TYR A 192 0.47 1.45 15.27
CA TYR A 192 -0.02 0.46 14.31
C TYR A 192 0.97 0.19 13.17
N ARG A 193 2.07 0.97 13.06
CA ARG A 193 3.19 0.70 12.15
C ARG A 193 3.80 -0.69 12.35
N LYS A 194 3.66 -1.29 13.54
CA LYS A 194 4.10 -2.66 13.86
C LYS A 194 3.57 -3.72 12.87
N HIS A 195 2.45 -3.45 12.18
CA HIS A 195 1.85 -4.34 11.17
C HIS A 195 2.46 -4.20 9.78
N PHE A 196 3.28 -3.17 9.56
CA PHE A 196 3.96 -2.97 8.29
C PHE A 196 5.21 -3.83 8.21
N PRO A 197 5.57 -4.32 7.00
CA PRO A 197 6.83 -5.00 6.78
C PRO A 197 8.00 -4.16 7.32
N GLN A 198 8.82 -4.78 8.17
CA GLN A 198 10.06 -4.17 8.61
C GLN A 198 11.08 -4.34 7.49
N THR A 199 11.76 -3.27 7.12
CA THR A 199 12.93 -3.35 6.26
C THR A 199 14.02 -4.08 7.03
N GLN A 200 14.56 -5.16 6.46
CA GLN A 200 15.73 -5.82 7.06
C GLN A 200 16.87 -4.81 7.11
N SER A 201 17.34 -4.49 8.32
CA SER A 201 18.48 -3.59 8.54
C SER A 201 19.83 -4.20 8.08
N SER A 202 19.83 -5.40 7.52
CA SER A 202 21.03 -6.09 7.06
C SER A 202 21.35 -5.75 5.60
N LEU A 203 21.55 -4.48 5.30
CA LEU A 203 22.51 -4.09 4.27
C LEU A 203 23.83 -3.86 5.01
N SER A 204 24.56 -4.95 5.29
CA SER A 204 26.00 -4.84 5.49
C SER A 204 26.54 -4.34 4.16
N VAL A 205 26.73 -3.03 4.05
CA VAL A 205 27.36 -2.40 2.89
C VAL A 205 28.72 -3.10 2.71
N PRO A 206 28.97 -3.80 1.59
CA PRO A 206 30.31 -4.26 1.30
C PRO A 206 31.20 -3.03 1.27
N GLU A 207 32.23 -3.04 2.10
CA GLU A 207 33.24 -1.99 2.14
C GLU A 207 33.75 -1.81 0.71
N ALA A 208 33.51 -0.64 0.12
CA ALA A 208 33.95 -0.35 -1.24
C ALA A 208 35.48 -0.45 -1.24
N ALA A 209 36.02 -1.42 -1.97
CA ALA A 209 37.45 -1.50 -2.20
C ALA A 209 37.89 -0.15 -2.81
N GLY A 210 38.75 0.56 -2.09
CA GLY A 210 39.31 1.84 -2.52
C GLY A 210 40.00 1.71 -3.89
N PRO A 211 40.22 2.84 -4.58
CA PRO A 211 40.83 2.82 -5.91
C PRO A 211 42.17 2.09 -5.84
N MET A 212 42.27 1.01 -6.62
CA MET A 212 43.50 0.28 -6.83
C MET A 212 44.46 1.24 -7.56
N ASP A 213 45.55 1.64 -6.89
CA ASP A 213 46.60 2.46 -7.47
C ASP A 213 47.21 1.72 -8.67
N LEU A 214 46.78 2.10 -9.88
CA LEU A 214 47.44 1.73 -11.11
C LEU A 214 48.67 2.63 -11.28
N ARG A 215 49.77 2.22 -10.65
CA ARG A 215 51.12 2.62 -11.08
C ARG A 215 51.91 1.38 -11.45
N SER A 216 52.13 1.20 -12.74
CA SER A 216 53.25 0.49 -13.33
C SER A 216 53.69 1.30 -14.55
#